data_AF-A0A101N0K8-F1
#
_entry.id   AF-A0A101N0K8-F1
#
_cell.length_a   1.000
_cell.length_b   1.000
_cell.length_c   1.000
_cell.angle_alpha   90.00
_cell.angle_beta   90.00
_cell.angle_gamma   90.00
#
_symmetry.space_group_name_H-M   'P 1'
#
loop_
_entity.id
_entity.type
_entity.pdbx_description
1 polymer ?
#
loop_
_entity_poly.entity_id
_entity_poly.type
_entity_poly.pdbx_seq_one_letter_code
_entity_poly.pdbx_strand_id
1 'polypeptide(L)'
;MGRADVLVQFGALRYLTEMKQDPDDNSRAHIEGKYLTQEAEYTNTNAPFGQLLVLDLTPKTSSSGTLRVDEVAWLATHRPRGATTDRLVRVGIVTGNRLTPSTYSR
;
A
#
# COMPACT_ATOMS: atom_id res chain seq x y z
N MET A 1 -12.11 17.61 -7.35
CA MET A 1 -11.24 16.53 -7.87
C MET A 1 -10.53 15.94 -6.66
N GLY A 2 -10.60 14.62 -6.45
CA GLY A 2 -9.90 13.98 -5.32
C GLY A 2 -8.40 14.18 -5.44
N ARG A 3 -7.70 14.32 -4.31
CA ARG A 3 -6.24 14.38 -4.26
C ARG A 3 -5.71 12.95 -4.24
N ALA A 4 -4.66 12.69 -4.99
CA ALA A 4 -3.89 11.46 -4.93
C ALA A 4 -2.42 11.82 -4.72
N ASP A 5 -1.68 10.95 -4.06
CA ASP A 5 -0.26 11.18 -3.82
C ASP A 5 0.54 11.15 -5.13
N VAL A 6 0.30 10.14 -5.96
CA VAL A 6 0.91 10.03 -7.30
C VAL A 6 -0.14 9.61 -8.33
N LEU A 7 -0.23 10.39 -9.41
CA LEU A 7 -1.03 10.06 -10.59
C LEU A 7 -0.10 9.85 -11.78
N VAL A 8 -0.10 8.65 -12.34
CA VAL A 8 0.59 8.33 -13.60
C VAL A 8 -0.44 8.19 -14.71
N GLN A 9 -0.22 8.86 -15.84
CA GLN A 9 -1.13 8.83 -16.98
C GLN A 9 -0.45 8.22 -18.21
N PHE A 10 -1.07 7.19 -18.79
CA PHE A 10 -0.67 6.59 -20.07
C PHE A 10 -1.81 6.74 -21.07
N GLY A 11 -1.75 7.79 -21.90
CA GLY A 11 -2.85 8.15 -22.80
C GLY A 11 -4.12 8.49 -22.01
N ALA A 12 -5.18 7.71 -22.18
CA ALA A 12 -6.44 7.86 -21.45
C ALA A 12 -6.45 7.13 -20.08
N LEU A 13 -5.49 6.24 -19.82
CA LEU A 13 -5.42 5.47 -18.58
C LEU A 13 -4.82 6.31 -17.46
N ARG A 14 -5.50 6.34 -16.31
CA ARG A 14 -5.04 7.00 -15.09
C ARG A 14 -4.77 5.97 -14.01
N TYR A 15 -3.50 5.84 -13.62
CA TYR A 15 -3.06 4.96 -12.55
C TYR A 15 -2.79 5.79 -11.29
N LEU A 16 -3.54 5.52 -10.24
CA LEU A 16 -3.42 6.20 -8.95
C LEU A 16 -2.58 5.34 -8.02
N THR A 17 -1.58 5.96 -7.40
CA THR A 17 -0.85 5.38 -6.27
C THR A 17 -1.07 6.26 -5.06
N GLU A 18 -1.60 5.67 -4.01
CA GLU A 18 -1.65 6.29 -2.69
C GLU A 18 -0.54 5.74 -1.81
N MET A 19 0.02 6.60 -0.97
CA MET A 19 1.08 6.30 -0.03
C MET A 19 0.62 6.57 1.40
N LYS A 20 0.75 5.57 2.27
CA LYS A 20 0.46 5.68 3.71
C LYS A 20 1.70 5.33 4.53
N GLN A 21 1.70 5.75 5.79
CA GLN A 21 2.70 5.34 6.77
C GLN A 21 1.98 4.65 7.92
N ASP A 22 2.48 3.50 8.37
CA ASP A 22 1.92 2.78 9.52
C ASP A 22 3.02 2.42 10.52
N PRO A 23 2.99 3.00 11.73
CA PRO A 23 3.95 2.68 12.79
C PRO A 23 3.55 1.47 13.64
N ASP A 24 2.31 0.99 13.52
CA ASP A 24 1.69 0.12 14.51
C ASP A 24 1.64 -1.34 14.04
N ASP A 25 1.16 -1.58 12.82
CA ASP A 25 0.99 -2.93 12.27
C ASP A 25 1.17 -2.95 10.73
N ASN A 26 1.91 -3.95 10.25
CA ASN A 26 2.17 -4.18 8.83
C ASN A 26 1.47 -5.45 8.30
N SER A 27 0.60 -6.07 9.08
CA SER A 27 -0.17 -7.24 8.69
C SER A 27 -1.13 -6.90 7.54
N ARG A 28 -1.35 -7.87 6.64
CA ARG A 28 -2.24 -7.68 5.49
C ARG A 28 -3.66 -7.31 5.92
N ALA A 29 -4.20 -8.01 6.91
CA ALA A 29 -5.56 -7.77 7.41
C ALA A 29 -5.73 -6.34 7.95
N HIS A 30 -4.74 -5.84 8.70
CA HIS A 30 -4.76 -4.46 9.20
C HIS A 30 -4.67 -3.45 8.06
N ILE A 31 -3.72 -3.61 7.14
CA ILE A 31 -3.55 -2.71 5.99
C ILE A 31 -4.81 -2.64 5.14
N GLU A 32 -5.41 -3.80 4.84
CA GLU A 32 -6.63 -3.88 4.05
C GLU A 32 -7.80 -3.20 4.78
N GLY A 33 -8.01 -3.51 6.06
CA GLY A 33 -9.10 -2.92 6.85
C GLY A 33 -8.96 -1.41 7.04
N LYS A 34 -7.74 -0.92 7.29
CA LYS A 34 -7.47 0.49 7.62
C LYS A 34 -7.44 1.37 6.37
N TYR A 35 -6.77 0.93 5.31
CA TYR A 35 -6.45 1.80 4.17
C TYR A 35 -7.30 1.53 2.94
N LEU A 36 -7.61 0.27 2.59
CA LEU A 36 -8.45 0.03 1.38
C LEU A 36 -9.85 0.60 1.52
N THR A 37 -10.39 0.62 2.75
CA THR A 37 -11.69 1.24 3.05
C THR A 37 -11.66 2.75 2.85
N GLN A 38 -10.51 3.41 3.06
CA GLN A 38 -10.32 4.85 2.86
C GLN A 38 -10.02 5.20 1.39
N GLU A 39 -9.25 4.38 0.69
CA GLU A 39 -8.96 4.55 -0.75
C GLU A 39 -10.23 4.52 -1.63
N ALA A 40 -11.28 3.85 -1.13
CA ALA A 40 -12.58 3.70 -1.77
C ALA A 40 -13.24 5.04 -2.14
N GLU A 41 -13.03 6.06 -1.32
CA GLU A 41 -13.76 7.33 -1.41
C GLU A 41 -13.12 8.30 -2.42
N TYR A 42 -11.83 8.12 -2.75
CA TYR A 42 -11.07 9.06 -3.58
C TYR A 42 -10.91 8.63 -5.04
N THR A 43 -11.19 7.36 -5.33
CA THR A 43 -10.80 6.73 -6.58
C THR A 43 -11.86 6.99 -7.66
N ASN A 44 -11.95 8.24 -8.12
CA ASN A 44 -12.69 8.66 -9.31
C ASN A 44 -11.80 8.51 -10.56
N THR A 45 -11.17 7.34 -10.69
CA THR A 45 -10.37 6.94 -11.86
C THR A 45 -11.25 6.10 -12.79
N ASN A 46 -10.95 6.20 -14.08
CA ASN A 46 -11.58 5.43 -15.14
C ASN A 46 -11.00 4.01 -15.27
N ALA A 47 -9.93 3.67 -14.52
CA ALA A 47 -9.40 2.32 -14.46
C ALA A 47 -9.86 1.62 -13.15
N PRO A 48 -10.37 0.37 -13.20
CA PRO A 48 -10.70 -0.40 -12.00
C PRO A 48 -9.45 -0.96 -11.30
N PHE A 49 -8.32 -0.24 -11.39
CA PHE A 49 -7.00 -0.67 -10.93
C PHE A 49 -6.24 0.50 -10.29
N GLY A 50 -5.67 0.29 -9.10
CA GLY A 50 -4.86 1.28 -8.37
C GLY A 50 -3.71 0.63 -7.58
N GLN A 51 -2.88 1.46 -6.95
CA GLN A 51 -1.80 1.05 -6.06
C GLN A 51 -1.96 1.65 -4.67
N LEU A 52 -1.67 0.85 -3.65
CA LEU A 52 -1.50 1.30 -2.28
C LEU A 52 -0.10 0.90 -1.81
N LEU A 53 0.73 1.89 -1.46
CA LEU A 53 2.04 1.66 -0.84
C LEU A 53 1.98 2.07 0.63
N VAL A 54 2.33 1.15 1.53
CA VAL A 54 2.37 1.44 2.97
C VAL A 54 3.81 1.40 3.45
N LEU A 55 4.32 2.54 3.91
CA LEU A 55 5.60 2.63 4.61
C LEU A 55 5.43 2.04 6.01
N ASP A 56 6.00 0.85 6.21
CA ASP A 56 6.00 0.14 7.48
C ASP A 56 7.08 0.70 8.40
N LEU A 57 6.64 1.38 9.46
CA LEU A 57 7.46 1.98 10.49
C LEU A 57 7.45 1.17 11.80
N THR A 58 6.93 -0.06 11.78
CA THR A 58 6.95 -0.93 12.98
C THR A 58 8.39 -1.17 13.45
N PRO A 59 8.63 -1.25 14.77
CA PRO A 59 9.97 -1.43 15.31
C PRO A 59 10.68 -2.67 14.74
N LYS A 60 11.86 -2.48 14.13
CA LYS A 60 12.67 -3.58 13.60
C LYS A 60 13.60 -4.08 14.70
N THR A 61 13.15 -5.10 15.42
CA THR A 61 13.85 -5.64 16.60
C THR A 61 14.81 -6.79 16.29
N SER A 62 14.78 -7.35 15.08
CA SER A 62 15.65 -8.45 14.68
C SER A 62 16.18 -8.28 13.24
N SER A 63 17.27 -8.99 12.93
CA SER A 63 17.88 -9.08 11.60
C SER A 63 17.24 -10.15 10.72
N SER A 64 15.98 -10.53 10.96
CA SER A 64 15.29 -11.66 10.32
C SER A 64 15.06 -11.51 8.81
N GLY A 65 15.80 -10.61 8.16
CA GLY A 65 15.79 -10.39 6.73
C GLY A 65 14.71 -9.39 6.34
N THR A 66 14.92 -8.75 5.20
CA THR A 66 13.80 -8.08 4.54
C THR A 66 12.86 -9.16 4.01
N LEU A 67 11.57 -9.03 4.28
CA LEU A 67 10.53 -9.91 3.73
C LEU A 67 10.65 -9.96 2.20
N ARG A 68 10.34 -11.12 1.61
CA ARG A 68 10.36 -11.32 0.16
C ARG A 68 9.25 -10.50 -0.50
N VAL A 69 9.41 -10.24 -1.79
CA VAL A 69 8.46 -9.42 -2.57
C VAL A 69 7.04 -9.99 -2.53
N ASP A 70 6.89 -11.31 -2.58
CA ASP A 70 5.59 -12.00 -2.50
C ASP A 70 4.96 -11.96 -1.10
N GLU A 71 5.76 -11.74 -0.06
CA GLU A 71 5.29 -11.53 1.30
C GLU A 71 4.80 -10.10 1.50
N VAL A 72 5.47 -9.11 0.90
CA VAL A 72 5.16 -7.67 1.06
C VAL A 72 4.27 -7.07 -0.02
N ALA A 73 4.03 -7.78 -1.13
CA ALA A 73 3.23 -7.24 -2.23
C ALA A 73 2.21 -8.25 -2.75
N TRP A 74 0.94 -7.87 -2.71
CA TRP A 74 -0.18 -8.73 -3.10
C TRP A 74 -1.25 -7.93 -3.84
N LEU A 75 -2.20 -8.66 -4.43
CA LEU A 75 -3.37 -8.06 -5.04
C LEU A 75 -4.53 -8.16 -4.05
N ALA A 76 -5.11 -7.03 -3.71
CA ALA A 76 -6.32 -6.96 -2.91
C ALA A 76 -7.50 -6.60 -3.79
N THR A 77 -8.68 -7.06 -3.40
CA THR A 77 -9.94 -6.74 -4.05
C THR A 77 -10.74 -5.85 -3.12
N HIS A 78 -11.24 -4.73 -3.62
CA HIS A 78 -12.05 -3.81 -2.84
C HIS A 78 -13.26 -3.33 -3.66
N ARG A 79 -14.44 -3.35 -3.05
CA ARG A 79 -15.67 -2.79 -3.63
C ARG A 79 -16.03 -1.49 -2.91
N PRO A 80 -15.91 -0.33 -3.57
CA PRO A 80 -16.37 0.93 -2.99
C PRO A 80 -17.86 0.88 -2.62
N ARG A 81 -18.25 1.64 -1.60
CA ARG A 81 -19.65 1.70 -1.17
C ARG A 81 -20.54 2.17 -2.33
N GLY A 82 -21.56 1.37 -2.65
CA GLY A 82 -22.50 1.65 -3.74
C GLY A 82 -21.99 1.31 -5.14
N ALA A 83 -20.78 0.79 -5.30
CA ALA A 83 -20.29 0.27 -6.57
C ALA A 83 -20.80 -1.15 -6.83
N THR A 84 -21.01 -1.49 -8.10
CA THR A 84 -21.40 -2.84 -8.55
C THR A 84 -20.21 -3.68 -9.04
N THR A 85 -19.03 -3.05 -9.18
CA THR A 85 -17.83 -3.68 -9.71
C THR A 85 -16.70 -3.60 -8.70
N ASP A 86 -16.00 -4.71 -8.53
CA ASP A 86 -14.80 -4.78 -7.72
C ASP A 86 -13.64 -4.05 -8.38
N ARG A 87 -12.79 -3.45 -7.55
CA ARG A 87 -11.55 -2.82 -7.96
C ARG A 87 -10.39 -3.65 -7.47
N LEU A 88 -9.36 -3.75 -8.30
CA LEU A 88 -8.12 -4.40 -7.95
C LEU A 88 -7.13 -3.36 -7.46
N VAL A 89 -6.54 -3.61 -6.30
CA VAL A 89 -5.52 -2.74 -5.70
C VAL A 89 -4.25 -3.54 -5.53
N ARG A 90 -3.17 -3.10 -6.19
CA ARG A 90 -1.84 -3.64 -5.92
C ARG A 90 -1.35 -3.03 -4.62
N VAL A 91 -1.30 -3.84 -3.56
CA VAL A 91 -0.79 -3.41 -2.26
C VAL A 91 0.68 -3.78 -2.15
N GLY A 92 1.49 -2.87 -1.61
CA GLY A 92 2.91 -3.10 -1.36
C GLY A 92 3.34 -2.48 -0.03
N ILE A 93 4.06 -3.23 0.79
CA ILE A 93 4.72 -2.72 1.99
C ILE A 93 6.12 -2.25 1.60
N VAL A 94 6.39 -0.98 1.89
CA VAL A 94 7.73 -0.39 1.80
C VAL A 94 8.33 -0.42 3.20
N THR A 95 9.42 -1.16 3.40
CA THR A 95 10.03 -1.28 4.73
C THR A 95 10.75 0.02 5.13
N GLY A 96 10.26 0.70 6.17
CA GLY A 96 10.95 1.76 6.88
C GLY A 96 11.65 1.26 8.15
N ASN A 97 12.18 2.19 8.96
CA ASN A 97 12.82 1.92 10.25
C ASN A 97 13.85 0.76 10.27
N ARG A 98 14.53 0.53 9.15
CA ARG A 98 15.55 -0.51 9.05
C ARG A 98 16.70 -0.19 10.00
N LEU A 99 17.17 -1.21 10.71
CA LEU A 99 18.40 -1.13 11.49
C LEU A 99 19.56 -0.79 10.55
N THR A 100 20.39 0.15 10.97
CA THR A 100 21.58 0.55 10.22
C THR A 100 22.58 -0.60 10.17
N PRO A 101 23.38 -0.75 9.10
CA PRO A 101 24.38 -1.83 9.01
C PRO A 101 25.34 -1.90 10.21
N SER A 102 25.72 -0.76 10.78
CA SER A 102 26.58 -0.65 11.97
C SER A 102 25.98 -1.25 13.24
N THR A 103 24.66 -1.45 13.29
CA THR A 103 23.98 -2.12 14.42
C THR A 103 24.42 -3.59 14.54
N TYR A 104 24.94 -4.18 13.46
CA TYR A 104 25.34 -5.59 13.39
C TYR A 104 26.85 -5.82 13.43
N SER A 105 27.65 -4.76 13.41
CA SER A 105 29.11 -4.85 13.53
C SER A 105 29.51 -4.84 15.01
N ARG A 106 29.53 -6.02 15.65
CA ARG A 106 30.23 -6.25 16.92
C ARG A 106 31.38 -7.23 16.72
#